data_AF-A0A6M0KYP1-F1
#
_entry.id   AF-A0A6M0KYP1-F1
#
_cell.length_a   1.000
_cell.length_b   1.000
_cell.length_c   1.000
_cell.angle_alpha   90.00
_cell.angle_beta   90.00
_cell.angle_gamma   90.00
#
_symmetry.space_group_name_H-M   'P 1'
#
loop_
_entity.id
_entity.type
_entity.pdbx_description
1 polymer ?
#
loop_
_entity_poly.entity_id
_entity_poly.type
_entity_poly.pdbx_seq_one_letter_code
_entity_poly.pdbx_strand_id
1 'polypeptide(L)' 'MLKINPKYVLKNYMLQEAIEGVQRGDFSIFDALFKIAQDPYAEHSDYEQWTGAIRN' A
#
# COMPACT_ATOMS: atom_id res chain seq x y z
N MET A 1 -22.01 -1.67 3.16
CA MET A 1 -21.53 -0.58 4.04
C MET A 1 -20.10 -0.88 4.46
N LEU A 2 -19.09 -0.26 3.82
CA LEU A 2 -17.70 -0.14 4.32
C LEU A 2 -16.98 1.03 3.59
N LYS A 3 -17.63 2.18 3.41
CA LYS A 3 -17.07 3.34 2.67
C LYS A 3 -16.28 4.34 3.54
N ILE A 4 -16.09 4.02 4.83
CA ILE A 4 -15.48 4.95 5.79
C ILE A 4 -14.08 4.46 6.21
N ASN A 5 -13.89 3.15 6.37
CA ASN A 5 -12.63 2.57 6.81
C ASN A 5 -11.94 1.88 5.63
N PRO A 6 -10.84 2.45 5.10
CA PRO A 6 -10.07 1.79 4.05
C PRO A 6 -9.42 0.51 4.60
N LYS A 7 -9.35 -0.52 3.76
CA LYS A 7 -8.65 -1.78 4.08
C LYS A 7 -7.13 -1.58 4.10
N TYR A 8 -6.65 -0.61 3.33
CA TYR A 8 -5.24 -0.27 3.22
C TYR A 8 -4.98 1.17 3.66
N VAL A 9 -3.96 1.35 4.50
CA VAL A 9 -3.47 2.67 4.92
C VAL A 9 -1.99 2.72 4.61
N LEU A 10 -1.60 3.60 3.69
CA LEU A 10 -0.20 3.82 3.33
C LEU A 10 0.52 4.51 4.49
N LYS A 11 1.52 3.86 5.06
CA LYS A 11 2.33 4.40 6.16
C LYS A 11 3.60 5.07 5.62
N ASN A 12 4.14 6.02 6.38
CA ASN A 12 5.33 6.79 5.96
C ASN A 12 6.53 5.92 5.58
N TYR A 13 6.77 4.81 6.27
CA TYR A 13 7.88 3.92 5.93
C TYR A 13 7.70 3.23 4.57
N MET A 14 6.45 2.93 4.16
CA MET A 14 6.16 2.33 2.85
C MET A 14 6.50 3.31 1.73
N LEU A 15 6.20 4.60 1.93
CA LEU A 15 6.55 5.65 0.99
C LEU A 15 8.06 5.83 0.90
N GLN A 16 8.77 5.75 2.03
CA GLN A 16 10.23 5.81 2.04
C GLN A 16 10.85 4.64 1.26
N GLU A 17 10.37 3.41 1.48
CA GLU A 17 10.81 2.23 0.72
C GLU A 17 10.56 2.38 -0.78
N ALA A 18 9.39 2.92 -1.17
CA ALA A 18 9.07 3.20 -2.57
C ALA A 18 10.02 4.25 -3.18
N ILE A 19 10.31 5.34 -2.47
CA ILE A 19 11.24 6.38 -2.93
C ILE A 19 12.64 5.80 -3.13
N GLU A 20 13.11 5.00 -2.17
CA GLU A 20 14.42 4.36 -2.24
C GLU A 20 14.52 3.34 -3.38
N GLY A 21 13.45 2.57 -3.64
CA GLY A 21 13.36 1.67 -4.78
C GLY A 21 13.49 2.44 -6.10
N VAL A 22 12.67 3.48 -6.27
CA VAL A 22 12.66 4.30 -7.49
C VAL A 22 14.02 4.94 -7.75
N GLN A 23 14.69 5.43 -6.71
CA GLN A 23 16.05 5.98 -6.82
C GLN A 23 17.08 4.95 -7.30
N ARG A 24 16.85 3.66 -7.05
CA ARG A 24 17.67 2.54 -7.54
C ARG A 24 17.17 1.96 -8.88
N GLY A 25 16.11 2.54 -9.45
CA GLY A 25 15.48 2.08 -10.70
C GLY A 25 14.48 0.94 -10.52
N ASP A 26 14.11 0.58 -9.28
CA ASP A 26 13.08 -0.42 -8.98
C ASP A 26 11.74 0.26 -8.63
N PHE A 27 10.76 0.10 -9.50
CA PHE A 27 9.43 0.70 -9.37
C PHE A 27 8.40 -0.24 -8.74
N SER A 28 8.77 -1.48 -8.40
CA SER A 28 7.83 -2.52 -7.95
C SER A 28 6.99 -2.09 -6.75
N ILE A 29 7.61 -1.51 -5.72
CA ILE A 29 6.92 -1.02 -4.51
C ILE A 29 6.06 0.19 -4.85
N PHE A 30 6.58 1.13 -5.65
CA PHE A 30 5.81 2.31 -6.07
C PHE A 30 4.53 1.90 -6.82
N ASP A 31 4.63 1.00 -7.79
CA ASP A 31 3.48 0.53 -8.58
C ASP A 31 2.45 -0.20 -7.70
N ALA A 32 2.92 -0.97 -6.71
CA ALA A 32 2.04 -1.63 -5.75
C ALA A 32 1.28 -0.61 -4.88
N LEU A 33 1.97 0.36 -4.27
CA LEU A 33 1.33 1.39 -3.46
C LEU A 33 0.41 2.28 -4.29
N PHE A 34 0.76 2.56 -5.56
CA PHE A 34 -0.06 3.32 -6.48
C PHE A 34 -1.38 2.61 -6.80
N LYS A 35 -1.35 1.30 -7.09
CA LYS A 35 -2.56 0.48 -7.29
C LYS A 35 -3.45 0.46 -6.05
N ILE A 36 -2.86 0.29 -4.87
CA ILE A 36 -3.59 0.32 -3.60
C ILE A 36 -4.24 1.69 -3.36
N ALA A 37 -3.54 2.78 -3.67
CA ALA A 37 -4.05 4.15 -3.49
C ALA A 37 -5.26 4.47 -4.39
N GLN A 38 -5.37 3.83 -5.56
CA GLN A 38 -6.49 4.02 -6.49
C GLN A 38 -7.81 3.46 -5.95
N ASP A 39 -7.75 2.35 -5.21
CA ASP A 39 -8.93 1.78 -4.55
C ASP A 39 -8.56 1.18 -3.18
N PRO A 40 -8.43 2.00 -2.13
CA PRO A 40 -7.97 1.54 -0.82
C PRO A 40 -9.04 0.75 -0.03
N TYR A 41 -10.26 0.62 -0.57
CA TYR A 41 -11.37 -0.10 0.05
C TYR A 41 -11.61 -1.48 -0.57
N ALA A 42 -11.21 -1.68 -1.83
CA ALA A 42 -11.29 -2.97 -2.51
C ALA A 42 -10.34 -4.01 -1.91
N GLU A 43 -10.66 -5.28 -2.13
CA GLU A 43 -9.74 -6.36 -1.83
C GLU A 43 -8.66 -6.45 -2.89
N HIS A 44 -7.40 -6.39 -2.44
CA HIS A 44 -6.25 -6.65 -3.30
C HIS A 44 -5.49 -7.86 -2.73
N SER A 45 -5.82 -9.06 -3.22
CA SER A 45 -5.25 -10.33 -2.74
C SER A 45 -3.71 -10.36 -2.86
N ASP A 46 -3.16 -9.73 -3.89
CA ASP A 46 -1.71 -9.65 -4.11
C ASP A 46 -0.98 -8.70 -3.13
N TYR A 47 -1.74 -7.89 -2.40
CA TYR A 47 -1.22 -6.83 -1.53
C TYR A 47 -1.56 -7.05 -0.06
N GLU A 48 -1.92 -8.26 0.35
CA GLU A 48 -2.24 -8.58 1.75
C GLU A 48 -1.14 -8.20 2.74
N GLN A 49 0.14 -8.24 2.33
CA GLN A 49 1.28 -7.78 3.13
C GLN A 49 1.20 -6.30 3.56
N TRP A 50 0.42 -5.49 2.84
CA TRP A 50 0.20 -4.08 3.10
C TRP A 50 -1.11 -3.81 3.84
N THR A 51 -1.87 -4.86 4.19
CA THR A 51 -3.03 -4.72 5.07
C THR A 51 -2.57 -4.35 6.46
N GLY A 52 -3.09 -3.24 6.97
CA GLY A 52 -2.84 -2.79 8.32
C GLY A 52 -3.58 -3.67 9.32
N ALA A 53 -3.20 -4.94 9.47
CA ALA A 53 -3.52 -5.65 10.68
C ALA A 53 -2.88 -4.84 11.81
N ILE A 54 -3.72 -4.22 12.64
CA ILE A 54 -3.31 -3.80 13.98
C ILE A 54 -2.83 -5.10 14.63
N ARG A 55 -1.53 -5.35 14.61
CA ARG A 55 -0.93 -6.38 15.46
C ARG A 55 -1.12 -5.87 16.88
N ASN A 56 -2.13 -6.42 17.57
CA ASN A 56 -2.28 -6.30 19.02
C ASN A 56 -0.99 -6.73 19.73
#